data_AF-A0A8T7J269-F1
#
_entry.id   AF-A0A8T7J269-F1
#
_cell.length_a   1.000
_cell.length_b   1.000
_cell.length_c   1.000
_cell.angle_alpha   90.00
_cell.angle_beta   90.00
_cell.angle_gamma   90.00
#
_symmetry.space_group_name_H-M   'P 1'
#
loop_
_entity.id
_entity.type
_entity.pdbx_description
1 polymer ?
#
loop_
_entity_poly.entity_id
_entity_poly.type
_entity_poly.pdbx_seq_one_letter_code
_entity_poly.pdbx_strand_id
1 'polypeptide(L)'
;MIRNNNRVGIICYLKPLTNEELQVVNRYWEINSSDPSKFAKKVDDIKALFPEIGIPSAFVSENSEFVITNDEFSCSKCGKMPKARNRTNYLAKLKKTNYVCDECQAIAIQLERQRKQEIINTYKNIIVSYKATLFEKDYDLSDLTYVEKISLFLILNSYYNNDKPLSITNENLDLSGSQDFDSKLFVDLAQKGCLVIVNDLPEEVQEAYDAIYGRYSRLHYDNGYNRSRYSETRDLAQGVYFNMPTQIEDISQVRTELYAHICASKISVSDIQQITQLVEDIRLANLYECINWLEKEEFRIPIEKTMKLDSLLKFVSKNYSLDKTYYSLWYHARETGAYIQKIGSRDFKTPRYFGKFLSDYFTKVKTKGWELKYTRSLPMDVNTSAIESLICELYFDDEFNWVSLTTTEIVSTWLKKLDITDTLLIENNKD
;
A
#
# COMPACT_ATOMS: atom_id res chain seq x y z
N MET A 1 -22.17 -65.11 -4.09
CA MET A 1 -22.74 -64.59 -2.82
C MET A 1 -23.69 -65.63 -2.27
N ILE A 2 -23.35 -66.29 -1.16
CA ILE A 2 -24.27 -67.19 -0.43
C ILE A 2 -25.05 -66.30 0.55
N ARG A 3 -26.38 -66.27 0.43
CA ARG A 3 -27.27 -65.40 1.23
C ARG A 3 -27.87 -66.19 2.39
N ASN A 4 -27.69 -65.69 3.62
CA ASN A 4 -28.43 -66.16 4.79
C ASN A 4 -29.34 -65.00 5.24
N ASN A 5 -30.65 -65.18 5.16
CA ASN A 5 -31.62 -64.10 5.37
C ASN A 5 -32.00 -64.00 6.85
N ASN A 6 -31.47 -63.01 7.56
CA ASN A 6 -32.12 -62.50 8.77
C ASN A 6 -33.33 -61.64 8.33
N ARG A 7 -34.45 -61.68 9.06
CA ARG A 7 -35.66 -60.88 8.72
C ARG A 7 -35.42 -59.36 8.64
N VAL A 8 -34.29 -58.88 9.17
CA VAL A 8 -33.96 -57.45 9.34
C VAL A 8 -32.83 -56.99 8.39
N GLY A 9 -32.11 -57.93 7.76
CA GLY A 9 -30.99 -57.58 6.88
C GLY A 9 -30.21 -58.75 6.31
N ILE A 10 -29.24 -58.42 5.46
CA ILE A 10 -28.42 -59.37 4.71
C ILE A 10 -26.97 -59.27 5.17
N ILE A 11 -26.34 -60.42 5.44
CA ILE A 11 -24.90 -60.50 5.69
C ILE A 11 -24.16 -60.57 4.34
N CYS A 12 -23.22 -59.66 4.12
CA CYS A 12 -22.33 -59.63 2.99
C CYS A 12 -20.92 -60.05 3.43
N TYR A 13 -20.41 -61.15 2.88
CA TYR A 13 -19.04 -61.59 3.12
C TYR A 13 -18.08 -60.86 2.17
N LEU A 14 -17.01 -60.28 2.71
CA LEU A 14 -16.04 -59.48 1.95
C LEU A 14 -14.96 -60.32 1.28
N LYS A 15 -14.70 -61.53 1.80
CA LYS A 15 -13.74 -62.50 1.25
C LYS A 15 -14.25 -63.94 1.46
N PRO A 16 -13.66 -64.94 0.78
CA PRO A 16 -13.95 -66.35 1.06
C PRO A 16 -13.60 -66.69 2.52
N LEU A 17 -14.50 -67.41 3.19
CA LEU A 17 -14.37 -67.80 4.60
C LEU A 17 -14.46 -69.32 4.72
N THR A 18 -13.75 -69.89 5.69
CA THR A 18 -13.90 -71.29 6.09
C THR A 18 -15.27 -71.51 6.75
N ASN A 19 -15.68 -72.78 6.90
CA ASN A 19 -16.95 -73.11 7.55
C ASN A 19 -17.04 -72.59 9.00
N GLU A 20 -15.94 -72.60 9.75
CA GLU A 20 -15.90 -72.09 11.12
C GLU A 20 -16.02 -70.56 11.15
N GLU A 21 -15.28 -69.86 10.29
CA GLU A 21 -15.36 -68.40 10.14
C GLU A 21 -16.76 -67.93 9.73
N LEU A 22 -17.41 -68.67 8.82
CA LEU A 22 -18.81 -68.44 8.43
C LEU A 22 -19.75 -68.56 9.63
N GLN A 23 -19.57 -69.57 10.47
CA GLN A 23 -20.40 -69.73 11.66
C GLN A 23 -20.24 -68.56 12.63
N VAL A 24 -19.02 -68.05 12.81
CA VAL A 24 -18.78 -66.90 13.68
C VAL A 24 -19.44 -65.64 13.15
N VAL A 25 -19.30 -65.35 11.86
CA VAL A 25 -19.97 -64.19 11.23
C VAL A 25 -21.49 -64.30 11.33
N ASN A 26 -22.07 -65.46 11.05
CA ASN A 26 -23.52 -65.68 11.14
C ASN A 26 -24.03 -65.51 12.58
N ARG A 27 -23.36 -66.11 13.57
CA ARG A 27 -23.73 -65.98 14.99
C ARG A 27 -23.54 -64.56 15.51
N TYR A 28 -22.55 -63.83 15.00
CA TYR A 28 -22.34 -62.44 15.35
C TYR A 28 -23.45 -61.53 14.83
N TRP A 29 -23.94 -61.75 13.61
CA TRP A 29 -25.03 -60.95 13.05
C TRP A 29 -26.43 -61.52 13.34
N GLU A 30 -26.54 -62.60 14.11
CA GLU A 30 -27.81 -63.20 14.52
C GLU A 30 -28.59 -62.21 15.42
N ILE A 31 -29.73 -61.74 14.92
CA ILE A 31 -30.61 -60.77 15.59
C ILE A 31 -31.69 -61.52 16.37
N ASN A 32 -32.07 -61.01 17.53
CA ASN A 32 -33.15 -61.59 18.33
C ASN A 32 -34.49 -61.40 17.58
N SER A 33 -35.23 -62.50 17.39
CA SER A 33 -36.50 -62.50 16.67
C SER A 33 -37.58 -61.61 17.29
N SER A 34 -37.49 -61.33 18.60
CA SER A 34 -38.47 -60.53 19.34
C SER A 34 -38.12 -59.05 19.41
N ASP A 35 -36.86 -58.67 19.17
CA ASP A 35 -36.38 -57.30 19.32
C ASP A 35 -35.19 -57.03 18.36
N PRO A 36 -35.39 -56.27 17.27
CA PRO A 36 -34.34 -55.99 16.27
C PRO A 36 -33.21 -55.10 16.81
N SER A 37 -33.37 -54.52 18.01
CA SER A 37 -32.33 -53.78 18.72
C SER A 37 -31.41 -54.67 19.55
N LYS A 38 -31.66 -55.98 19.61
CA LYS A 38 -30.88 -56.96 20.38
C LYS A 38 -30.33 -58.07 19.49
N PHE A 39 -29.15 -58.55 19.85
CA PHE A 39 -28.51 -59.69 19.20
C PHE A 39 -28.81 -60.98 19.97
N ALA A 40 -28.90 -62.11 19.26
CA ALA A 40 -29.26 -63.40 19.85
C ALA A 40 -28.20 -63.93 20.85
N LYS A 41 -26.92 -63.61 20.61
CA LYS A 41 -25.80 -63.98 21.48
C LYS A 41 -24.94 -62.77 21.83
N LYS A 42 -24.39 -62.72 23.06
CA LYS A 42 -23.38 -61.71 23.41
C LYS A 42 -22.05 -62.04 22.70
N VAL A 43 -21.20 -61.02 22.56
CA VAL A 43 -19.88 -61.20 21.93
C VAL A 43 -19.02 -62.18 22.72
N ASP A 44 -19.12 -62.15 24.06
CA ASP A 44 -18.39 -63.07 24.95
C ASP A 44 -18.83 -64.53 24.77
N ASP A 45 -20.13 -64.77 24.57
CA ASP A 45 -20.66 -66.12 24.31
C ASP A 45 -20.12 -66.68 22.97
N ILE A 46 -19.95 -65.81 21.97
CA ILE A 46 -19.37 -66.20 20.67
C ILE A 46 -17.88 -66.48 20.83
N LYS A 47 -17.17 -65.67 21.61
CA LYS A 47 -15.74 -65.88 21.91
C LYS A 47 -15.52 -67.21 22.63
N ALA A 48 -16.40 -67.58 23.55
CA ALA A 48 -16.32 -68.87 24.26
C ALA A 48 -16.56 -70.08 23.34
N LEU A 49 -17.40 -69.93 22.32
CA LEU A 49 -17.68 -70.98 21.33
C LEU A 49 -16.59 -71.12 20.25
N PHE A 50 -15.84 -70.05 19.99
CA PHE A 50 -14.82 -69.99 18.94
C PHE A 50 -13.55 -69.27 19.44
N PRO A 51 -12.82 -69.87 20.39
CA PRO A 51 -11.66 -69.22 21.03
C PRO A 51 -10.52 -68.93 20.05
N GLU A 52 -10.35 -69.76 19.03
CA GLU A 52 -9.27 -69.67 18.02
C GLU A 52 -9.35 -68.42 17.12
N ILE A 53 -10.53 -67.78 17.02
CA ILE A 53 -10.74 -66.59 16.16
C ILE A 53 -10.38 -65.28 16.89
N GLY A 54 -10.03 -65.35 18.18
CA GLY A 54 -9.57 -64.19 18.95
C GLY A 54 -10.71 -63.25 19.34
N ILE A 55 -10.78 -62.05 18.75
CA ILE A 55 -11.77 -61.01 19.07
C ILE A 55 -12.87 -61.02 17.99
N PRO A 56 -14.08 -61.56 18.26
CA PRO A 56 -15.10 -61.72 17.22
C PRO A 56 -15.54 -60.40 16.56
N SER A 57 -15.56 -59.28 17.30
CA SER A 57 -15.95 -57.98 16.74
C SER A 57 -14.95 -57.44 15.71
N ALA A 58 -13.65 -57.60 15.97
CA ALA A 58 -12.59 -57.19 15.05
C ALA A 58 -12.61 -58.08 13.80
N PHE A 59 -12.64 -59.40 14.00
CA PHE A 59 -12.75 -60.38 12.93
C PHE A 59 -13.94 -60.07 12.01
N VAL A 60 -15.14 -59.92 12.56
CA VAL A 60 -16.35 -59.69 11.77
C VAL A 60 -16.30 -58.36 11.00
N SER A 61 -15.69 -57.31 11.57
CA SER A 61 -15.55 -55.99 10.91
C SER A 61 -14.66 -56.00 9.68
N GLU A 62 -13.68 -56.91 9.63
CA GLU A 62 -12.76 -57.09 8.50
C GLU A 62 -13.31 -58.06 7.44
N ASN A 63 -14.17 -58.98 7.86
CA ASN A 63 -14.60 -60.12 7.05
C ASN A 63 -16.02 -59.99 6.48
N SER A 64 -16.84 -59.09 7.04
CA SER A 64 -18.25 -58.97 6.65
C SER A 64 -18.83 -57.58 6.85
N GLU A 65 -19.93 -57.32 6.16
CA GLU A 65 -20.81 -56.16 6.38
C GLU A 65 -22.26 -56.63 6.51
N PHE A 66 -23.05 -55.98 7.35
CA PHE A 66 -24.48 -56.23 7.48
C PHE A 66 -25.28 -55.12 6.80
N VAL A 67 -26.11 -55.47 5.83
CA VAL A 67 -26.96 -54.53 5.10
C VAL A 67 -28.36 -54.56 5.72
N ILE A 68 -28.82 -53.44 6.25
CA ILE A 68 -30.19 -53.31 6.77
C ILE A 68 -31.11 -53.17 5.56
N THR A 69 -32.10 -54.06 5.43
CA THR A 69 -32.99 -54.10 4.26
C THR A 69 -34.32 -53.40 4.47
N ASN A 70 -34.53 -52.74 5.61
CA ASN A 70 -35.72 -51.92 5.83
C ASN A 70 -35.54 -50.57 5.13
N ASP A 71 -36.47 -50.26 4.21
CA ASP A 71 -36.50 -49.04 3.40
C ASP A 71 -36.53 -47.76 4.24
N GLU A 72 -37.05 -47.81 5.47
CA GLU A 72 -37.08 -46.68 6.43
C GLU A 72 -35.67 -46.20 6.83
N PHE A 73 -34.64 -47.04 6.66
CA PHE A 73 -33.25 -46.70 6.97
C PHE A 73 -32.40 -46.43 5.73
N SER A 74 -33.00 -46.47 4.53
CA SER A 74 -32.30 -46.16 3.29
C SER A 74 -31.79 -44.72 3.29
N CYS A 75 -30.71 -44.46 2.54
CA CYS A 75 -30.19 -43.11 2.43
C CYS A 75 -31.23 -42.20 1.76
N SER A 76 -31.63 -41.12 2.44
CA SER A 76 -32.64 -40.17 1.94
C SER A 76 -32.28 -39.43 0.64
N LYS A 77 -31.02 -39.51 0.19
CA LYS A 77 -30.53 -38.87 -1.04
C LYS A 77 -30.34 -39.82 -2.22
N CYS A 78 -29.83 -41.03 -1.99
CA CYS A 78 -29.50 -41.97 -3.06
C CYS A 78 -30.20 -43.34 -2.96
N GLY A 79 -31.01 -43.56 -1.92
CA GLY A 79 -31.70 -44.84 -1.68
C GLY A 79 -30.79 -46.01 -1.31
N LYS A 80 -29.46 -45.81 -1.20
CA LYS A 80 -28.53 -46.88 -0.81
C LYS A 80 -28.82 -47.36 0.60
N MET A 81 -28.84 -48.68 0.76
CA MET A 81 -29.06 -49.33 2.06
C MET A 81 -27.83 -49.16 2.97
N PRO A 82 -28.05 -48.85 4.26
CA PRO A 82 -26.97 -48.69 5.22
C PRO A 82 -26.25 -50.02 5.47
N LYS A 83 -24.92 -49.98 5.37
CA LYS A 83 -24.05 -51.12 5.71
C LYS A 83 -23.40 -50.93 7.07
N ALA A 84 -23.43 -51.93 7.93
CA ALA A 84 -22.79 -51.90 9.24
C ALA A 84 -21.63 -52.90 9.30
N ARG A 85 -20.46 -52.45 9.75
CA ARG A 85 -19.28 -53.31 9.94
C ARG A 85 -19.25 -54.00 11.30
N ASN A 86 -19.96 -53.46 12.28
CA ASN A 86 -20.08 -54.04 13.61
C ASN A 86 -21.43 -53.71 14.25
N ARG A 87 -21.72 -54.39 15.37
CA ARG A 87 -22.98 -54.22 16.12
C ARG A 87 -23.21 -52.78 16.59
N THR A 88 -22.16 -52.07 17.00
CA THR A 88 -22.25 -50.67 17.43
C THR A 88 -22.68 -49.76 16.28
N ASN A 89 -22.10 -49.94 15.10
CA ASN A 89 -22.44 -49.20 13.88
C ASN A 89 -23.88 -49.51 13.44
N TYR A 90 -24.31 -50.78 13.55
CA TYR A 90 -25.69 -51.19 13.26
C TYR A 90 -26.69 -50.49 14.20
N LEU A 91 -26.48 -50.55 15.52
CA LEU A 91 -27.37 -49.93 16.50
C LEU A 91 -27.39 -48.40 16.36
N ALA A 92 -26.27 -47.78 16.01
CA ALA A 92 -26.21 -46.35 15.75
C ALA A 92 -27.02 -45.96 14.51
N LYS A 93 -27.06 -46.81 13.48
CA LYS A 93 -27.82 -46.58 12.25
C LYS A 93 -29.33 -46.78 12.45
N LEU A 94 -29.74 -47.74 13.28
CA LEU A 94 -31.16 -47.92 13.66
C LEU A 94 -31.75 -46.71 14.41
N LYS A 95 -30.92 -45.88 15.05
CA LYS A 95 -31.39 -44.69 15.78
C LYS A 95 -31.53 -43.44 14.91
N LYS A 96 -31.07 -43.46 13.66
CA LYS A 96 -31.10 -42.29 12.77
C LYS A 96 -32.33 -42.35 11.87
N THR A 97 -33.27 -41.44 12.09
CA THR A 97 -34.49 -41.28 11.27
C THR A 97 -34.24 -40.62 9.91
N ASN A 98 -33.09 -39.97 9.71
CA ASN A 98 -32.68 -39.32 8.46
C ASN A 98 -31.26 -39.73 8.08
N TYR A 99 -31.06 -40.98 7.68
CA TYR A 99 -29.74 -41.47 7.28
C TYR A 99 -29.29 -40.86 5.94
N VAL A 100 -28.07 -40.30 5.93
CA VAL A 100 -27.35 -39.91 4.71
C VAL A 100 -26.08 -40.74 4.67
N CYS A 101 -25.80 -41.40 3.54
CA CYS A 101 -24.60 -42.21 3.40
C CYS A 101 -23.36 -41.34 3.27
N ASP A 102 -22.20 -41.90 3.62
CA ASP A 102 -20.93 -41.18 3.66
C ASP A 102 -20.57 -40.57 2.30
N GLU A 103 -20.90 -41.24 1.19
CA GLU A 103 -20.73 -40.73 -0.18
C GLU A 103 -21.59 -39.48 -0.43
N CYS A 104 -22.88 -39.51 -0.09
CA CYS A 104 -23.76 -38.35 -0.26
C CYS A 104 -23.36 -37.19 0.65
N GLN A 105 -22.84 -37.48 1.85
CA GLN A 105 -22.30 -36.47 2.75
C GLN A 105 -21.03 -35.84 2.17
N ALA A 106 -20.13 -36.64 1.59
CA ALA A 106 -18.93 -36.16 0.92
C ALA A 106 -19.27 -35.27 -0.30
N ILE A 107 -20.24 -35.69 -1.13
CA ILE A 107 -20.74 -34.88 -2.26
C ILE A 107 -21.32 -33.55 -1.78
N ALA A 108 -22.12 -33.56 -0.71
CA ALA A 108 -22.69 -32.33 -0.15
C ALA A 108 -21.61 -31.38 0.37
N ILE A 109 -20.60 -31.90 1.08
CA ILE A 109 -19.44 -31.11 1.54
C ILE A 109 -18.67 -30.53 0.33
N GLN A 110 -18.48 -31.32 -0.73
CA GLN A 110 -17.76 -30.88 -1.91
C GLN A 110 -18.53 -29.79 -2.67
N LEU A 111 -19.84 -29.93 -2.82
CA LEU A 111 -20.71 -28.89 -3.39
C LEU A 111 -20.68 -27.61 -2.54
N GLU A 112 -20.69 -27.72 -1.21
CA GLU A 112 -20.59 -26.55 -0.33
C GLU A 112 -19.22 -25.85 -0.47
N ARG A 113 -18.14 -26.62 -0.59
CA ARG A 113 -16.79 -26.08 -0.86
C ARG A 113 -16.73 -25.38 -2.21
N GLN A 114 -17.33 -25.97 -3.26
CA GLN A 114 -17.39 -25.35 -4.59
C GLN A 114 -18.16 -24.03 -4.55
N ARG A 115 -19.33 -24.00 -3.92
CA ARG A 115 -20.11 -22.75 -3.74
C ARG A 115 -19.33 -21.69 -2.99
N LYS A 116 -18.63 -22.05 -1.91
CA LYS A 116 -17.76 -21.11 -1.18
C LYS A 116 -16.63 -20.58 -2.08
N GLN A 117 -16.03 -21.45 -2.89
CA GLN A 117 -14.97 -21.05 -3.81
C GLN A 117 -15.49 -20.13 -4.93
N GLU A 118 -16.68 -20.40 -5.48
CA GLU A 118 -17.34 -19.53 -6.47
C GLU A 118 -17.59 -18.13 -5.89
N ILE A 119 -18.10 -18.05 -4.66
CA ILE A 119 -18.31 -16.78 -3.97
C ILE A 119 -16.99 -16.02 -3.78
N ILE A 120 -15.93 -16.71 -3.32
CA ILE A 120 -14.59 -16.10 -3.17
C ILE A 120 -14.07 -15.59 -4.51
N ASN A 121 -14.26 -16.35 -5.60
CA ASN A 121 -13.83 -15.95 -6.93
C ASN A 121 -14.60 -14.72 -7.42
N THR A 122 -15.89 -14.62 -7.15
CA THR A 122 -16.69 -13.41 -7.44
C THR A 122 -16.12 -12.19 -6.72
N TYR A 123 -15.82 -12.30 -5.43
CA TYR A 123 -15.22 -11.19 -4.67
C TYR A 123 -13.81 -10.82 -5.19
N LYS A 124 -13.00 -11.80 -5.58
CA LYS A 124 -11.71 -11.53 -6.22
C LYS A 124 -11.88 -10.76 -7.53
N ASN A 125 -12.87 -11.13 -8.35
CA ASN A 125 -13.15 -10.44 -9.60
C ASN A 125 -13.60 -8.99 -9.36
N ILE A 126 -14.39 -8.71 -8.31
CA ILE A 126 -14.76 -7.33 -7.93
C ILE A 126 -13.50 -6.51 -7.64
N ILE A 127 -12.58 -7.04 -6.84
CA ILE A 127 -11.32 -6.36 -6.49
C ILE A 127 -10.44 -6.14 -7.73
N VAL A 128 -10.29 -7.16 -8.58
CA VAL A 128 -9.49 -7.08 -9.82
C VAL A 128 -10.07 -6.06 -10.79
N SER A 129 -11.38 -6.08 -11.01
CA SER A 129 -12.07 -5.12 -11.88
C SER A 129 -11.92 -3.70 -11.35
N TYR A 130 -12.08 -3.49 -10.04
CA TYR A 130 -11.89 -2.16 -9.44
C TYR A 130 -10.45 -1.66 -9.60
N LYS A 131 -9.45 -2.52 -9.38
CA LYS A 131 -8.05 -2.18 -9.67
C LYS A 131 -7.85 -1.79 -11.12
N ALA A 132 -8.38 -2.57 -12.07
CA ALA A 132 -8.27 -2.24 -13.49
C ALA A 132 -8.88 -0.86 -13.80
N THR A 133 -10.01 -0.50 -13.20
CA THR A 133 -10.60 0.84 -13.37
C THR A 133 -9.77 1.97 -12.73
N LEU A 134 -9.11 1.70 -11.60
CA LEU A 134 -8.27 2.71 -10.93
C LEU A 134 -7.03 3.08 -11.75
N PHE A 135 -6.45 2.10 -12.45
CA PHE A 135 -5.25 2.26 -13.26
C PHE A 135 -5.56 2.28 -14.77
N GLU A 136 -6.81 2.57 -15.14
CA GLU A 136 -7.24 2.59 -16.56
C GLU A 136 -6.63 3.75 -17.34
N LYS A 137 -6.37 4.87 -16.66
CA LYS A 137 -5.86 6.08 -17.29
C LYS A 137 -4.40 5.88 -17.70
N ASP A 138 -4.15 5.75 -18.98
CA ASP A 138 -2.80 5.68 -19.52
C ASP A 138 -2.17 7.07 -19.66
N TYR A 139 -0.84 7.11 -19.66
CA TYR A 139 -0.04 8.31 -19.93
C TYR A 139 1.32 7.93 -20.51
N ASP A 140 1.89 8.82 -21.31
CA ASP A 140 3.25 8.68 -21.82
C ASP A 140 4.21 9.52 -20.94
N LEU A 141 5.40 8.97 -20.64
CA LEU A 141 6.45 9.73 -19.95
C LEU A 141 6.88 10.96 -20.77
N SER A 142 6.72 10.91 -22.09
CA SER A 142 7.03 12.01 -23.01
C SER A 142 6.16 13.24 -22.76
N ASP A 143 4.91 13.07 -22.31
CA ASP A 143 3.93 14.14 -22.06
C ASP A 143 4.22 14.94 -20.77
N LEU A 144 5.16 14.45 -19.97
CA LEU A 144 5.61 15.14 -18.76
C LEU A 144 6.57 16.28 -19.13
N THR A 145 6.43 17.40 -18.43
CA THR A 145 7.38 18.50 -18.52
C THR A 145 8.72 18.05 -17.94
N TYR A 146 9.78 18.79 -18.26
CA TYR A 146 11.11 18.46 -17.74
C TYR A 146 11.15 18.42 -16.21
N VAL A 147 10.47 19.36 -15.54
CA VAL A 147 10.40 19.43 -14.08
C VAL A 147 9.54 18.32 -13.48
N GLU A 148 8.44 17.95 -14.12
CA GLU A 148 7.62 16.80 -13.70
C GLU A 148 8.40 15.49 -13.78
N LYS A 149 9.22 15.30 -14.82
CA LYS A 149 10.10 14.11 -14.97
C LYS A 149 11.10 14.01 -13.82
N ILE A 150 11.78 15.11 -13.48
CA ILE A 150 12.70 15.18 -12.33
C ILE A 150 11.98 14.79 -11.05
N SER A 151 10.80 15.36 -10.84
CA SER A 151 10.08 15.18 -9.60
C SER A 151 9.53 13.77 -9.47
N LEU A 152 8.99 13.21 -10.56
CA LEU A 152 8.55 11.81 -10.59
C LEU A 152 9.72 10.85 -10.35
N PHE A 153 10.90 11.12 -10.95
CA PHE A 153 12.10 10.33 -10.69
C PHE A 153 12.48 10.33 -9.20
N LEU A 154 12.45 11.49 -8.54
CA LEU A 154 12.72 11.60 -7.11
C LEU A 154 11.64 10.88 -6.27
N ILE A 155 10.36 11.05 -6.62
CA ILE A 155 9.26 10.36 -5.94
C ILE A 155 9.47 8.85 -5.98
N LEU A 156 9.78 8.32 -7.16
CA LEU A 156 9.94 6.89 -7.36
C LEU A 156 11.18 6.36 -6.65
N ASN A 157 12.28 7.10 -6.58
CA ASN A 157 13.48 6.63 -5.87
C ASN A 157 13.33 6.70 -4.35
N SER A 158 12.62 7.69 -3.82
CA SER A 158 12.52 7.92 -2.38
C SER A 158 11.33 7.21 -1.72
N TYR A 159 10.21 7.02 -2.42
CA TYR A 159 8.95 6.62 -1.79
C TYR A 159 8.27 5.39 -2.41
N TYR A 160 8.77 4.86 -3.53
CA TYR A 160 8.18 3.67 -4.15
C TYR A 160 8.46 2.40 -3.34
N ASN A 161 7.43 1.57 -3.15
CA ASN A 161 7.51 0.36 -2.35
C ASN A 161 6.71 -0.80 -2.97
N ASN A 162 7.15 -1.30 -4.14
CA ASN A 162 6.68 -2.55 -4.78
C ASN A 162 5.15 -2.72 -4.73
N ASP A 163 4.45 -1.87 -5.48
CA ASP A 163 2.98 -1.84 -5.64
C ASP A 163 2.15 -1.53 -4.39
N LYS A 164 2.79 -1.14 -3.28
CA LYS A 164 2.12 -0.53 -2.13
C LYS A 164 1.92 0.97 -2.39
N PRO A 165 0.97 1.61 -1.67
CA PRO A 165 0.84 3.04 -1.75
C PRO A 165 2.17 3.72 -1.38
N LEU A 166 2.53 4.70 -2.18
CA LEU A 166 3.65 5.60 -1.95
C LEU A 166 3.48 6.24 -0.57
N SER A 167 4.58 6.37 0.17
CA SER A 167 4.59 7.00 1.50
C SER A 167 4.53 8.53 1.41
N ILE A 168 3.62 9.05 0.59
CA ILE A 168 3.42 10.48 0.32
C ILE A 168 1.94 10.86 0.35
N THR A 169 1.68 12.13 0.60
CA THR A 169 0.42 12.84 0.52
C THR A 169 0.71 14.23 -0.06
N ASN A 170 -0.33 14.95 -0.47
CA ASN A 170 -0.18 16.32 -0.93
C ASN A 170 0.43 17.26 0.13
N GLU A 171 0.30 16.92 1.42
CA GLU A 171 0.75 17.75 2.54
C GLU A 171 2.17 17.41 3.03
N ASN A 172 2.70 16.23 2.69
CA ASN A 172 3.99 15.77 3.19
C ASN A 172 5.04 15.55 2.09
N LEU A 173 4.68 15.80 0.83
CA LEU A 173 5.63 15.77 -0.27
C LEU A 173 6.57 16.96 -0.13
N ASP A 174 7.85 16.66 0.09
CA ASP A 174 8.92 17.64 0.23
C ASP A 174 10.08 17.27 -0.71
N LEU A 175 10.00 17.77 -1.94
CA LEU A 175 11.03 17.55 -2.97
C LEU A 175 11.85 18.82 -3.19
N SER A 176 11.18 19.96 -3.16
CA SER A 176 11.77 21.27 -3.45
C SER A 176 12.04 22.09 -2.17
N GLY A 177 11.44 21.74 -1.03
CA GLY A 177 11.39 22.60 0.15
C GLY A 177 10.32 23.70 0.05
N SER A 178 9.57 23.76 -1.06
CA SER A 178 8.46 24.70 -1.26
C SER A 178 7.13 23.94 -1.33
N GLN A 179 6.36 24.00 -0.24
CA GLN A 179 5.05 23.33 -0.15
C GLN A 179 4.10 23.73 -1.28
N ASP A 180 4.09 25.00 -1.69
CA ASP A 180 3.22 25.51 -2.75
C ASP A 180 3.58 24.87 -4.10
N PHE A 181 4.88 24.74 -4.38
CA PHE A 181 5.37 24.09 -5.60
C PHE A 181 5.08 22.59 -5.57
N ASP A 182 5.45 21.91 -4.48
CA ASP A 182 5.31 20.45 -4.35
C ASP A 182 3.83 20.03 -4.37
N SER A 183 2.94 20.81 -3.75
CA SER A 183 1.49 20.56 -3.80
C SER A 183 0.93 20.71 -5.21
N LYS A 184 1.37 21.75 -5.95
CA LYS A 184 0.93 21.96 -7.33
C LYS A 184 1.39 20.81 -8.23
N LEU A 185 2.66 20.44 -8.13
CA LEU A 185 3.23 19.31 -8.85
C LEU A 185 2.48 18.01 -8.55
N PHE A 186 2.17 17.73 -7.28
CA PHE A 186 1.43 16.54 -6.89
C PHE A 186 0.06 16.48 -7.60
N VAL A 187 -0.65 17.61 -7.63
CA VAL A 187 -1.92 17.74 -8.35
C VAL A 187 -1.74 17.57 -9.86
N ASP A 188 -0.72 18.17 -10.46
CA ASP A 188 -0.46 18.07 -11.90
C ASP A 188 -0.15 16.62 -12.32
N LEU A 189 0.68 15.90 -11.56
CA LEU A 189 0.98 14.47 -11.80
C LEU A 189 -0.27 13.58 -11.64
N ALA A 190 -1.12 13.86 -10.66
CA ALA A 190 -2.39 13.15 -10.49
C ALA A 190 -3.36 13.44 -11.66
N GLN A 191 -3.45 14.70 -12.09
CA GLN A 191 -4.25 15.11 -13.23
C GLN A 191 -3.76 14.52 -14.54
N LYS A 192 -2.47 14.24 -14.71
CA LYS A 192 -1.93 13.51 -15.87
C LYS A 192 -2.11 12.01 -15.78
N GLY A 193 -2.51 11.48 -14.63
CA GLY A 193 -2.74 10.05 -14.42
C GLY A 193 -1.51 9.29 -13.96
N CYS A 194 -0.40 9.96 -13.66
CA CYS A 194 0.82 9.33 -13.12
C CYS A 194 0.64 8.89 -11.67
N LEU A 195 -0.15 9.65 -10.90
CA LEU A 195 -0.50 9.34 -9.52
C LEU A 195 -1.99 9.04 -9.40
N VAL A 196 -2.32 7.91 -8.79
CA VAL A 196 -3.70 7.51 -8.51
C VAL A 196 -3.96 7.66 -7.02
N ILE A 197 -4.94 8.49 -6.66
CA ILE A 197 -5.27 8.79 -5.27
C ILE A 197 -6.51 7.97 -4.88
N VAL A 198 -6.34 7.03 -3.95
CA VAL A 198 -7.41 6.23 -3.37
C VAL A 198 -7.74 6.79 -1.99
N ASN A 199 -8.72 7.69 -1.93
CA ASN A 199 -9.18 8.27 -0.66
C ASN A 199 -10.02 7.26 0.14
N ASP A 200 -10.98 6.62 -0.52
CA ASP A 200 -11.88 5.63 0.07
C ASP A 200 -12.14 4.49 -0.91
N LEU A 201 -12.27 3.28 -0.37
CA LEU A 201 -12.68 2.12 -1.15
C LEU A 201 -14.22 2.08 -1.26
N PRO A 202 -14.79 1.80 -2.44
CA PRO A 202 -16.23 1.59 -2.60
C PRO A 202 -16.74 0.48 -1.67
N GLU A 203 -17.98 0.60 -1.19
CA GLU A 203 -18.59 -0.36 -0.27
C GLU A 203 -18.51 -1.81 -0.79
N GLU A 204 -18.81 -2.02 -2.08
CA GLU A 204 -18.73 -3.34 -2.73
C GLU A 204 -17.32 -3.95 -2.66
N VAL A 205 -16.28 -3.11 -2.78
CA VAL A 205 -14.88 -3.54 -2.70
C VAL A 205 -14.49 -3.82 -1.25
N GLN A 206 -14.96 -3.01 -0.30
CA GLN A 206 -14.76 -3.25 1.13
C GLN A 206 -15.41 -4.57 1.57
N GLU A 207 -16.66 -4.82 1.15
CA GLU A 207 -17.37 -6.08 1.42
C GLU A 207 -16.63 -7.28 0.83
N ALA A 208 -16.10 -7.15 -0.38
CA ALA A 208 -15.30 -8.19 -1.02
C ALA A 208 -14.02 -8.51 -0.22
N TYR A 209 -13.30 -7.47 0.24
CA TYR A 209 -12.14 -7.65 1.11
C TYR A 209 -12.52 -8.30 2.44
N ASP A 210 -13.61 -7.86 3.07
CA ASP A 210 -14.08 -8.41 4.34
C ASP A 210 -14.57 -9.86 4.22
N ALA A 211 -15.12 -10.25 3.08
CA ALA A 211 -15.55 -11.62 2.81
C ALA A 211 -14.36 -12.58 2.59
N ILE A 212 -13.28 -12.11 1.96
CA ILE A 212 -12.08 -12.92 1.68
C ILE A 212 -11.16 -13.01 2.89
N TYR A 213 -10.89 -11.87 3.53
CA TYR A 213 -9.85 -11.73 4.57
C TYR A 213 -10.43 -11.60 5.98
N GLY A 214 -11.74 -11.42 6.10
CA GLY A 214 -12.45 -11.17 7.35
C GLY A 214 -12.66 -9.68 7.63
N ARG A 215 -13.68 -9.36 8.44
CA ARG A 215 -13.89 -7.99 8.94
C ARG A 215 -12.82 -7.61 9.94
N TYR A 216 -12.21 -6.46 9.72
CA TYR A 216 -11.32 -5.84 10.70
C TYR A 216 -12.08 -5.60 12.02
N SER A 217 -11.70 -6.33 13.08
CA SER A 217 -12.21 -6.12 14.44
C SER A 217 -11.06 -5.76 15.36
N ARG A 218 -11.14 -4.56 15.94
CA ARG A 218 -10.16 -4.04 16.91
C ARG A 218 -9.98 -4.98 18.11
N LEU A 219 -11.04 -5.73 18.48
CA LEU A 219 -11.02 -6.75 19.54
C LEU A 219 -10.18 -8.00 19.20
N HIS A 220 -9.96 -8.31 17.92
CA HIS A 220 -9.06 -9.38 17.49
C HIS A 220 -7.61 -8.91 17.32
N TYR A 221 -7.39 -7.59 17.30
CA TYR A 221 -6.09 -6.94 17.08
C TYR A 221 -5.22 -6.96 18.35
N ASP A 222 -5.82 -6.84 19.53
CA ASP A 222 -5.11 -6.81 20.82
C ASP A 222 -4.60 -8.17 21.29
N ASN A 223 -5.04 -9.28 20.69
CA ASN A 223 -4.59 -10.63 21.06
C ASN A 223 -3.29 -11.09 20.38
N GLY A 224 -2.52 -10.18 19.76
CA GLY A 224 -1.10 -10.38 19.42
C GLY A 224 -0.77 -11.38 18.29
N TYR A 225 -1.69 -12.29 17.93
CA TYR A 225 -1.40 -13.38 16.98
C TYR A 225 -1.63 -13.06 15.50
N ASN A 226 -2.22 -11.91 15.16
CA ASN A 226 -2.60 -11.56 13.77
C ASN A 226 -2.19 -10.14 13.35
N ARG A 227 -1.19 -9.52 14.01
CA ARG A 227 -0.72 -8.17 13.66
C ARG A 227 -0.27 -8.02 12.19
N SER A 228 0.26 -9.07 11.58
CA SER A 228 0.73 -9.04 10.19
C SER A 228 -0.35 -9.31 9.14
N ARG A 229 -1.44 -10.03 9.49
CA ARG A 229 -2.37 -10.54 8.47
C ARG A 229 -3.35 -9.53 7.90
N TYR A 230 -3.58 -8.37 8.51
CA TYR A 230 -4.63 -7.45 8.02
C TYR A 230 -4.14 -6.34 7.09
N SER A 231 -2.93 -5.80 7.32
CA SER A 231 -2.35 -4.79 6.41
C SER A 231 -1.44 -5.41 5.33
N GLU A 232 -0.86 -6.59 5.56
CA GLU A 232 -0.02 -7.26 4.55
C GLU A 232 -0.82 -8.08 3.51
N THR A 233 -2.12 -8.32 3.74
CA THR A 233 -2.94 -9.18 2.85
C THR A 233 -3.90 -8.42 1.93
N ARG A 234 -4.16 -7.12 2.20
CA ARG A 234 -4.98 -6.32 1.31
C ARG A 234 -4.13 -5.82 0.16
N ASP A 235 -4.41 -6.33 -1.04
CA ASP A 235 -3.70 -5.91 -2.24
C ASP A 235 -3.98 -4.44 -2.65
N LEU A 236 -4.94 -3.77 -2.01
CA LEU A 236 -5.27 -2.36 -2.25
C LEU A 236 -5.71 -1.71 -0.92
N ALA A 237 -4.99 -0.68 -0.51
CA ALA A 237 -5.28 0.17 0.64
C ALA A 237 -5.56 1.62 0.20
N GLN A 238 -6.09 2.44 1.10
CA GLN A 238 -6.13 3.89 0.89
C GLN A 238 -4.70 4.44 0.77
N GLY A 239 -4.51 5.42 -0.12
CA GLY A 239 -3.22 6.06 -0.32
C GLY A 239 -2.99 6.49 -1.77
N VAL A 240 -1.77 6.95 -2.03
CA VAL A 240 -1.32 7.40 -3.36
C VAL A 240 -0.56 6.27 -4.02
N TYR A 241 -0.91 5.94 -5.25
CA TYR A 241 -0.22 4.90 -6.03
C TYR A 241 0.45 5.52 -7.23
N PHE A 242 1.59 4.95 -7.60
CA PHE A 242 2.15 5.18 -8.91
C PHE A 242 1.38 4.36 -9.94
N ASN A 243 0.94 5.01 -11.01
CA ASN A 243 0.35 4.34 -12.14
C ASN A 243 1.44 4.00 -13.15
N MET A 244 1.56 2.73 -13.50
CA MET A 244 2.60 2.27 -14.41
C MET A 244 2.22 2.63 -15.86
N PRO A 245 3.10 3.28 -16.66
CA PRO A 245 2.83 3.49 -18.08
C PRO A 245 2.61 2.15 -18.78
N THR A 246 1.61 2.04 -19.66
CA THR A 246 1.25 0.75 -20.28
C THR A 246 2.36 0.14 -21.13
N GLN A 247 3.29 0.96 -21.62
CA GLN A 247 4.41 0.55 -22.47
C GLN A 247 5.58 -0.08 -21.69
N ILE A 248 5.56 0.00 -20.36
CA ILE A 248 6.69 -0.37 -19.51
C ILE A 248 6.24 -1.41 -18.48
N GLU A 249 6.98 -2.52 -18.35
CA GLU A 249 6.60 -3.63 -17.47
C GLU A 249 7.27 -3.57 -16.09
N ASP A 250 8.41 -2.86 -15.96
CA ASP A 250 9.20 -2.83 -14.74
C ASP A 250 9.49 -1.39 -14.29
N ILE A 251 9.30 -1.12 -13.00
CA ILE A 251 9.60 0.18 -12.39
C ILE A 251 11.06 0.60 -12.60
N SER A 252 11.99 -0.36 -12.67
CA SER A 252 13.41 -0.06 -12.93
C SER A 252 13.61 0.54 -14.32
N GLN A 253 12.82 0.10 -15.31
CA GLN A 253 12.83 0.67 -16.65
C GLN A 253 12.30 2.09 -16.64
N VAL A 254 11.19 2.38 -15.92
CA VAL A 254 10.67 3.76 -15.76
C VAL A 254 11.74 4.68 -15.18
N ARG A 255 12.40 4.25 -14.10
CA ARG A 255 13.46 5.06 -13.47
C ARG A 255 14.61 5.32 -14.43
N THR A 256 14.99 4.31 -15.22
CA THR A 256 16.07 4.43 -16.21
C THR A 256 15.68 5.36 -17.35
N GLU A 257 14.46 5.24 -17.87
CA GLU A 257 13.94 6.12 -18.92
C GLU A 257 13.80 7.55 -18.42
N LEU A 258 13.21 7.77 -17.24
CA LEU A 258 13.13 9.09 -16.62
C LEU A 258 14.52 9.72 -16.46
N TYR A 259 15.49 8.97 -15.94
CA TYR A 259 16.86 9.46 -15.79
C TYR A 259 17.51 9.79 -17.15
N ALA A 260 17.32 8.92 -18.15
CA ALA A 260 17.81 9.16 -19.50
C ALA A 260 17.17 10.40 -20.13
N HIS A 261 15.86 10.60 -19.94
CA HIS A 261 15.16 11.80 -20.36
C HIS A 261 15.73 13.02 -19.65
N ILE A 262 15.91 13.00 -18.33
CA ILE A 262 16.48 14.11 -17.56
C ILE A 262 17.87 14.49 -18.11
N CYS A 263 18.74 13.51 -18.37
CA CYS A 263 20.11 13.75 -18.84
C CYS A 263 20.21 14.14 -20.32
N ALA A 264 19.35 13.57 -21.19
CA ALA A 264 19.39 13.76 -22.64
C ALA A 264 18.40 14.82 -23.14
N SER A 265 17.67 15.47 -22.23
CA SER A 265 16.44 16.18 -22.59
C SER A 265 16.70 17.38 -23.48
N LYS A 266 16.00 17.34 -24.62
CA LYS A 266 15.57 18.52 -25.34
C LYS A 266 14.54 19.25 -24.51
N ILE A 267 14.79 20.52 -24.18
CA ILE A 267 13.87 21.34 -23.38
C ILE A 267 13.18 22.42 -24.23
N SER A 268 11.92 22.71 -23.90
CA SER A 268 11.13 23.77 -24.52
C SER A 268 11.30 25.11 -23.78
N VAL A 269 10.84 26.21 -24.39
CA VAL A 269 10.79 27.53 -23.72
C VAL A 269 9.88 27.50 -22.49
N SER A 270 8.81 26.69 -22.50
CA SER A 270 7.94 26.51 -21.33
C SER A 270 8.68 25.82 -20.19
N ASP A 271 9.54 24.83 -20.49
CA ASP A 271 10.36 24.17 -19.47
C ASP A 271 11.36 25.16 -18.85
N ILE A 272 11.94 26.06 -19.63
CA ILE A 272 12.84 27.12 -19.11
C ILE A 272 12.11 28.02 -18.11
N GLN A 273 10.85 28.39 -18.39
CA GLN A 273 10.04 29.18 -17.47
C GLN A 273 9.73 28.39 -16.19
N GLN A 274 9.40 27.10 -16.29
CA GLN A 274 9.16 26.24 -15.13
C GLN A 274 10.41 26.05 -14.28
N ILE A 275 11.58 25.82 -14.89
CA ILE A 275 12.88 25.74 -14.22
C ILE A 275 13.16 27.04 -13.46
N THR A 276 12.96 28.19 -14.12
CA THR A 276 13.20 29.50 -13.49
C THR A 276 12.28 29.69 -12.29
N GLN A 277 10.99 29.41 -12.44
CA GLN A 277 10.02 29.51 -11.36
C GLN A 277 10.36 28.59 -10.19
N LEU A 278 10.72 27.34 -10.47
CA LEU A 278 11.16 26.37 -9.46
C LEU A 278 12.35 26.88 -8.64
N VAL A 279 13.42 27.36 -9.30
CA VAL A 279 14.59 27.90 -8.60
C VAL A 279 14.21 29.10 -7.74
N GLU A 280 13.35 29.98 -8.23
CA GLU A 280 12.87 31.13 -7.46
C GLU A 280 12.06 30.71 -6.22
N ASP A 281 11.18 29.72 -6.35
CA ASP A 281 10.33 29.22 -5.28
C ASP A 281 11.15 28.52 -4.19
N ILE A 282 12.11 27.66 -4.57
CA ILE A 282 13.05 27.01 -3.63
C ILE A 282 13.81 28.06 -2.83
N ARG A 283 14.37 29.06 -3.52
CA ARG A 283 15.15 30.12 -2.86
C ARG A 283 14.28 30.98 -1.94
N LEU A 284 13.05 31.28 -2.35
CA LEU A 284 12.11 32.02 -1.52
C LEU A 284 11.75 31.23 -0.24
N ALA A 285 11.49 29.93 -0.37
CA ALA A 285 11.24 29.04 0.77
C ALA A 285 12.44 29.04 1.75
N ASN A 286 13.66 28.91 1.24
CA ASN A 286 14.89 28.97 2.05
C ASN A 286 15.01 30.30 2.83
N LEU A 287 14.61 31.43 2.24
CA LEU A 287 14.61 32.72 2.93
C LEU A 287 13.53 32.80 4.02
N TYR A 288 12.36 32.19 3.79
CA TYR A 288 11.32 32.10 4.82
C TYR A 288 11.75 31.22 5.99
N GLU A 289 12.44 30.11 5.74
CA GLU A 289 13.02 29.28 6.81
C GLU A 289 14.11 30.01 7.59
N CYS A 290 14.99 30.74 6.89
CA CYS A 290 15.93 31.66 7.54
C CYS A 290 15.21 32.65 8.49
N ILE A 291 14.11 33.26 8.04
CA ILE A 291 13.33 34.20 8.87
C ILE A 291 12.69 33.50 10.05
N ASN A 292 12.10 32.31 9.85
CA ASN A 292 11.51 31.51 10.93
C ASN A 292 12.54 31.22 12.01
N TRP A 293 13.77 30.85 11.62
CA TRP A 293 14.86 30.59 12.55
C TRP A 293 15.30 31.86 13.31
N LEU A 294 15.41 33.01 12.63
CA LEU A 294 15.71 34.29 13.27
C LEU A 294 14.63 34.71 14.28
N GLU A 295 13.35 34.50 13.94
CA GLU A 295 12.19 34.82 14.76
C GLU A 295 12.06 33.90 15.97
N LYS A 296 12.30 32.59 15.84
CA LYS A 296 12.01 31.61 16.89
C LYS A 296 13.22 31.24 17.74
N GLU A 297 14.39 31.14 17.12
CA GLU A 297 15.56 30.53 17.74
C GLU A 297 16.62 31.57 18.11
N GLU A 298 17.16 32.29 17.12
CA GLU A 298 18.35 33.13 17.30
C GLU A 298 18.06 34.43 18.08
N PHE A 299 17.12 35.24 17.59
CA PHE A 299 16.86 36.57 18.17
C PHE A 299 15.54 36.68 18.92
N ARG A 300 14.62 35.74 18.71
CA ARG A 300 13.32 35.69 19.41
C ARG A 300 12.52 36.98 19.24
N ILE A 301 12.56 37.55 18.04
CA ILE A 301 11.86 38.79 17.68
C ILE A 301 10.58 38.47 16.89
N PRO A 302 9.45 39.13 17.16
CA PRO A 302 8.25 38.93 16.34
C PRO A 302 8.45 39.54 14.95
N ILE A 303 8.11 38.80 13.90
CA ILE A 303 8.22 39.25 12.51
C ILE A 303 6.87 39.08 11.79
N GLU A 304 6.26 40.21 11.38
CA GLU A 304 5.03 40.18 10.58
C GLU A 304 5.33 39.88 9.11
N LYS A 305 4.84 38.74 8.62
CA LYS A 305 4.95 38.30 7.21
C LYS A 305 3.97 39.07 6.31
N THR A 306 4.24 40.35 6.12
CA THR A 306 3.42 41.23 5.26
C THR A 306 3.68 40.99 3.77
N MET A 307 2.71 41.34 2.90
CA MET A 307 2.91 41.34 1.44
C MET A 307 4.13 42.16 0.98
N LYS A 308 4.49 43.22 1.72
CA LYS A 308 5.68 44.02 1.43
C LYS A 308 6.97 43.26 1.70
N LEU A 309 7.00 42.49 2.78
CA LEU A 309 8.13 41.62 3.09
C LEU A 309 8.23 40.51 2.04
N ASP A 310 7.12 39.87 1.68
CA ASP A 310 7.09 38.85 0.61
C ASP A 310 7.65 39.39 -0.73
N SER A 311 7.18 40.56 -1.16
CA SER A 311 7.68 41.21 -2.38
C SER A 311 9.17 41.53 -2.31
N LEU A 312 9.66 41.93 -1.12
CA LEU A 312 11.08 42.17 -0.90
C LEU A 312 11.88 40.87 -0.97
N LEU A 313 11.41 39.79 -0.35
CA LEU A 313 12.06 38.47 -0.37
C LEU A 313 12.14 37.90 -1.79
N LYS A 314 11.05 38.00 -2.57
CA LYS A 314 11.04 37.67 -4.00
C LYS A 314 12.05 38.49 -4.81
N PHE A 315 12.20 39.77 -4.49
CA PHE A 315 13.20 40.60 -5.16
C PHE A 315 14.63 40.13 -4.80
N VAL A 316 14.93 39.90 -3.51
CA VAL A 316 16.30 39.54 -3.12
C VAL A 316 16.67 38.11 -3.50
N SER A 317 15.72 37.16 -3.47
CA SER A 317 15.96 35.75 -3.87
C SER A 317 16.41 35.65 -5.32
N LYS A 318 15.84 36.48 -6.20
CA LYS A 318 16.17 36.57 -7.63
C LYS A 318 17.54 37.19 -7.90
N ASN A 319 17.90 38.24 -7.16
CA ASN A 319 19.00 39.13 -7.54
C ASN A 319 20.30 38.88 -6.76
N TYR A 320 20.26 38.18 -5.63
CA TYR A 320 21.43 37.98 -4.76
C TYR A 320 21.53 36.53 -4.31
N SER A 321 22.74 36.10 -3.93
CA SER A 321 22.99 34.78 -3.34
C SER A 321 22.35 34.64 -1.95
N LEU A 322 22.04 33.41 -1.54
CA LEU A 322 21.33 33.15 -0.28
C LEU A 322 22.19 33.49 0.93
N ASP A 323 23.49 33.19 0.90
CA ASP A 323 24.43 33.50 1.99
C ASP A 323 24.58 35.01 2.27
N LYS A 324 24.63 35.83 1.21
CA LYS A 324 24.68 37.29 1.30
C LYS A 324 23.36 37.86 1.76
N THR A 325 22.26 37.35 1.22
CA THR A 325 20.91 37.77 1.63
C THR A 325 20.67 37.41 3.10
N TYR A 326 21.06 36.21 3.53
CA TYR A 326 20.93 35.76 4.90
C TYR A 326 21.78 36.58 5.87
N TYR A 327 23.00 36.99 5.50
CA TYR A 327 23.76 37.95 6.30
C TYR A 327 22.96 39.25 6.53
N SER A 328 22.33 39.80 5.49
CA SER A 328 21.51 41.01 5.63
C SER A 328 20.29 40.78 6.53
N LEU A 329 19.61 39.64 6.39
CA LEU A 329 18.50 39.25 7.28
C LEU A 329 18.97 39.19 8.73
N TRP A 330 20.06 38.47 8.99
CA TRP A 330 20.63 38.30 10.33
C TRP A 330 21.04 39.64 10.96
N TYR A 331 21.75 40.48 10.20
CA TYR A 331 22.18 41.80 10.66
C TYR A 331 20.97 42.66 11.06
N HIS A 332 19.96 42.74 10.20
CA HIS A 332 18.78 43.55 10.47
C HIS A 332 17.85 42.96 11.54
N ALA A 333 17.85 41.64 11.73
CA ALA A 333 17.19 41.00 12.86
C ALA A 333 17.86 41.40 14.19
N ARG A 334 19.20 41.38 14.25
CA ARG A 334 19.96 41.85 15.42
C ARG A 334 19.66 43.31 15.75
N GLU A 335 19.70 44.19 14.75
CA GLU A 335 19.38 45.62 14.92
C GLU A 335 17.93 45.82 15.39
N THR A 336 17.00 45.00 14.88
CA THR A 336 15.59 45.02 15.32
C THR A 336 15.47 44.61 16.78
N GLY A 337 16.12 43.52 17.21
CA GLY A 337 16.11 43.07 18.60
C GLY A 337 16.68 44.14 19.55
N ALA A 338 17.82 44.74 19.20
CA ALA A 338 18.42 45.82 19.97
C ALA A 338 17.50 47.06 20.05
N TYR A 339 16.83 47.40 18.94
CA TYR A 339 15.86 48.50 18.91
C TYR A 339 14.66 48.23 19.82
N ILE A 340 14.06 47.04 19.74
CA ILE A 340 12.90 46.64 20.57
C ILE A 340 13.24 46.68 22.06
N GLN A 341 14.43 46.21 22.45
CA GLN A 341 14.89 46.30 23.84
C GLN A 341 15.01 47.74 24.33
N LYS A 342 15.43 48.66 23.44
CA LYS A 342 15.57 50.09 23.76
C LYS A 342 14.23 50.81 23.90
N ILE A 343 13.26 50.54 23.02
CA ILE A 343 11.96 51.24 23.00
C ILE A 343 10.88 50.59 23.89
N GLY A 344 11.07 49.32 24.28
CA GLY A 344 10.09 48.52 25.01
C GLY A 344 9.14 47.73 24.09
N SER A 345 8.87 46.47 24.45
CA SER A 345 8.15 45.49 23.61
C SER A 345 6.63 45.68 23.49
N ARG A 346 6.05 46.75 24.06
CA ARG A 346 4.59 46.96 24.11
C ARG A 346 4.02 47.75 22.93
N ASP A 347 4.84 48.09 21.94
CA ASP A 347 4.38 48.82 20.75
C ASP A 347 3.71 47.86 19.74
N PHE A 348 2.50 48.17 19.29
CA PHE A 348 1.80 47.43 18.23
C PHE A 348 2.60 47.36 16.91
N LYS A 349 3.53 48.29 16.69
CA LYS A 349 4.41 48.29 15.51
C LYS A 349 5.60 47.34 15.63
N THR A 350 5.84 46.74 16.80
CA THR A 350 6.99 45.85 17.07
C THR A 350 7.20 44.80 15.98
N PRO A 351 6.16 44.05 15.54
CA PRO A 351 6.33 43.03 14.49
C PRO A 351 6.73 43.58 13.11
N ARG A 352 6.58 44.89 12.87
CA ARG A 352 6.84 45.55 11.57
C ARG A 352 8.25 46.12 11.44
N TYR A 353 9.00 46.24 12.54
CA TYR A 353 10.30 46.91 12.52
C TYR A 353 11.31 46.18 11.65
N PHE A 354 11.35 44.85 11.73
CA PHE A 354 12.25 44.02 10.92
C PHE A 354 12.06 44.28 9.42
N GLY A 355 10.84 44.07 8.91
CA GLY A 355 10.53 44.26 7.49
C GLY A 355 10.79 45.70 7.03
N LYS A 356 10.56 46.70 7.89
CA LYS A 356 10.89 48.10 7.58
C LYS A 356 12.39 48.32 7.45
N PHE A 357 13.19 47.92 8.44
CA PHE A 357 14.64 48.12 8.42
C PHE A 357 15.30 47.41 7.24
N LEU A 358 14.85 46.19 6.96
CA LEU A 358 15.31 45.41 5.82
C LEU A 358 14.95 46.07 4.49
N SER A 359 13.71 46.54 4.34
CA SER A 359 13.25 47.25 3.13
C SER A 359 14.02 48.55 2.88
N ASP A 360 14.24 49.34 3.94
CA ASP A 360 15.02 50.59 3.85
C ASP A 360 16.47 50.31 3.42
N TYR A 361 17.05 49.20 3.87
CA TYR A 361 18.39 48.77 3.47
C TYR A 361 18.44 48.36 1.99
N PHE A 362 17.60 47.43 1.55
CA PHE A 362 17.64 46.97 0.16
C PHE A 362 17.22 48.05 -0.84
N THR A 363 16.38 49.01 -0.43
CA THR A 363 16.11 50.21 -1.24
C THR A 363 17.38 51.02 -1.45
N LYS A 364 18.21 51.21 -0.41
CA LYS A 364 19.52 51.89 -0.53
C LYS A 364 20.50 51.09 -1.38
N VAL A 365 20.55 49.77 -1.21
CA VAL A 365 21.42 48.88 -2.01
C VAL A 365 21.08 49.03 -3.49
N LYS A 366 19.80 48.92 -3.85
CA LYS A 366 19.32 49.06 -5.22
C LYS A 366 19.58 50.45 -5.80
N THR A 367 19.21 51.51 -5.07
CA THR A 367 19.34 52.90 -5.57
C THR A 367 20.79 53.33 -5.76
N LYS A 368 21.72 52.78 -4.98
CA LYS A 368 23.14 53.11 -5.06
C LYS A 368 23.98 52.10 -5.87
N GLY A 369 23.36 51.03 -6.39
CA GLY A 369 24.07 49.96 -7.09
C GLY A 369 25.12 49.28 -6.22
N TRP A 370 24.84 49.08 -4.93
CA TRP A 370 25.78 48.43 -4.02
C TRP A 370 25.75 46.92 -4.18
N GLU A 371 26.91 46.29 -4.11
CA GLU A 371 27.03 44.85 -3.98
C GLU A 371 26.95 44.43 -2.51
N LEU A 372 26.31 43.30 -2.25
CA LEU A 372 26.33 42.68 -0.92
C LEU A 372 27.71 42.02 -0.70
N LYS A 373 28.48 42.57 0.26
CA LYS A 373 29.87 42.16 0.49
C LYS A 373 30.03 41.01 1.48
N TYR A 374 29.15 40.94 2.47
CA TYR A 374 29.29 40.00 3.58
C TYR A 374 28.41 38.79 3.36
N THR A 375 28.92 37.63 3.75
CA THR A 375 28.25 36.34 3.66
C THR A 375 28.04 35.77 5.07
N ARG A 376 27.05 34.90 5.21
CA ARG A 376 26.84 34.10 6.43
C ARG A 376 26.30 32.74 6.03
N SER A 377 26.84 31.68 6.63
CA SER A 377 26.30 30.33 6.49
C SER A 377 24.84 30.30 6.95
N LEU A 378 23.97 29.64 6.18
CA LEU A 378 22.56 29.50 6.53
C LEU A 378 22.39 28.65 7.80
N PRO A 379 21.24 28.75 8.50
CA PRO A 379 20.92 27.88 9.62
C PRO A 379 20.93 26.40 9.22
N MET A 380 21.26 25.51 10.16
CA MET A 380 21.26 24.06 9.91
C MET A 380 19.87 23.50 9.51
N ASP A 381 18.79 24.19 9.89
CA ASP A 381 17.43 23.78 9.55
C ASP A 381 17.07 24.08 8.08
N VAL A 382 17.85 24.93 7.40
CA VAL A 382 17.67 25.19 5.96
C VAL A 382 18.47 24.14 5.18
N ASN A 383 17.78 23.06 4.85
CA ASN A 383 18.38 21.93 4.14
C ASN A 383 18.38 22.14 2.62
N THR A 384 19.37 21.57 1.95
CA THR A 384 19.40 21.41 0.49
C THR A 384 18.28 20.46 0.09
N SER A 385 17.41 20.88 -0.82
CA SER A 385 16.27 20.06 -1.25
C SER A 385 16.71 18.86 -2.10
N ALA A 386 15.82 17.88 -2.27
CA ALA A 386 16.12 16.69 -3.10
C ALA A 386 16.31 17.07 -4.57
N ILE A 387 15.51 18.01 -5.08
CA ILE A 387 15.68 18.58 -6.42
C ILE A 387 17.02 19.30 -6.53
N GLU A 388 17.33 20.19 -5.59
CA GLU A 388 18.58 20.94 -5.58
C GLU A 388 19.80 20.00 -5.60
N SER A 389 19.78 18.97 -4.74
CA SER A 389 20.85 17.97 -4.64
C SER A 389 21.05 17.21 -5.96
N LEU A 390 19.98 16.72 -6.57
CA LEU A 390 20.05 15.98 -7.84
C LEU A 390 20.59 16.87 -8.98
N ILE A 391 20.12 18.11 -9.05
CA ILE A 391 20.53 19.04 -10.11
C ILE A 391 21.99 19.47 -9.94
N CYS A 392 22.44 19.69 -8.70
CA CYS A 392 23.85 19.90 -8.41
C CYS A 392 24.70 18.71 -8.88
N GLU A 393 24.32 17.48 -8.50
CA GLU A 393 25.03 16.26 -8.90
C GLU A 393 25.14 16.10 -10.43
N LEU A 394 24.09 16.45 -11.17
CA LEU A 394 24.05 16.27 -12.63
C LEU A 394 24.75 17.39 -13.42
N TYR A 395 24.67 18.63 -12.95
CA TYR A 395 24.98 19.79 -13.79
C TYR A 395 26.01 20.76 -13.20
N PHE A 396 26.36 20.62 -11.92
CA PHE A 396 27.29 21.51 -11.23
C PHE A 396 28.56 20.75 -10.83
N ASP A 397 29.70 21.20 -11.34
CA ASP A 397 30.96 20.46 -11.20
C ASP A 397 31.56 20.56 -9.77
N ASP A 398 31.36 21.70 -9.08
CA ASP A 398 32.00 22.00 -7.79
C ASP A 398 31.01 22.41 -6.67
N GLU A 399 29.71 22.49 -6.96
CA GLU A 399 28.71 22.99 -6.01
C GLU A 399 27.79 21.87 -5.53
N PHE A 400 27.69 21.72 -4.21
CA PHE A 400 26.77 20.74 -3.59
C PHE A 400 25.36 21.33 -3.36
N ASN A 401 25.23 22.65 -3.41
CA ASN A 401 24.00 23.39 -3.20
C ASN A 401 24.06 24.76 -3.91
N TRP A 402 22.97 25.51 -3.87
CA TRP A 402 22.78 26.77 -4.58
C TRP A 402 23.00 28.01 -3.71
N VAL A 403 23.57 27.85 -2.52
CA VAL A 403 23.65 28.90 -1.49
C VAL A 403 24.45 30.12 -1.96
N SER A 404 25.60 29.86 -2.59
CA SER A 404 26.55 30.87 -3.10
C SER A 404 26.10 31.52 -4.41
N LEU A 405 25.13 30.91 -5.10
CA LEU A 405 24.71 31.29 -6.44
C LEU A 405 23.48 32.19 -6.43
N THR A 406 23.34 33.03 -7.45
CA THR A 406 22.11 33.77 -7.78
C THR A 406 21.17 32.91 -8.62
N THR A 407 19.88 33.29 -8.69
CA THR A 407 18.91 32.59 -9.57
C THR A 407 19.40 32.52 -11.01
N THR A 408 19.94 33.63 -11.55
CA THR A 408 20.47 33.67 -12.91
C THR A 408 21.64 32.71 -13.11
N GLU A 409 22.57 32.62 -12.15
CA GLU A 409 23.70 31.69 -12.22
C GLU A 409 23.24 30.23 -12.18
N ILE A 410 22.29 29.89 -11.30
CA ILE A 410 21.73 28.53 -11.21
C ILE A 410 21.06 28.15 -12.53
N VAL A 411 20.13 28.98 -12.99
CA VAL A 411 19.36 28.72 -14.21
C VAL A 411 20.30 28.65 -15.42
N SER A 412 21.23 29.59 -15.58
CA SER A 412 22.16 29.58 -16.73
C SER A 412 23.11 28.39 -16.71
N THR A 413 23.61 27.98 -15.55
CA THR A 413 24.50 26.80 -15.41
C THR A 413 23.74 25.53 -15.75
N TRP A 414 22.53 25.40 -15.21
CA TRP A 414 21.65 24.26 -15.49
C TRP A 414 21.31 24.18 -16.98
N LEU A 415 20.85 25.28 -17.58
CA LEU A 415 20.46 25.32 -19.00
C LEU A 415 21.64 25.11 -19.96
N LYS A 416 22.87 25.51 -19.59
CA LYS A 416 24.06 25.35 -20.45
C LYS A 416 24.37 23.88 -20.77
N LYS A 417 23.95 22.96 -19.91
CA LYS A 417 24.17 21.52 -20.05
C LYS A 417 22.99 20.79 -20.71
N LEU A 418 21.93 21.51 -21.07
CA LEU A 418 20.72 20.99 -21.70
C LEU A 418 20.63 21.41 -23.17
N ASP A 419 20.05 20.55 -24.02
CA ASP A 419 19.81 20.88 -25.42
C ASP A 419 18.49 21.65 -25.57
N ILE A 420 18.54 22.90 -26.05
CA ILE A 420 17.34 23.72 -26.24
C ILE A 420 16.80 23.51 -27.65
N THR A 421 15.56 22.99 -27.75
CA THR A 421 14.98 22.54 -29.02
C THR A 421 14.51 23.65 -29.95
N ASP A 422 14.30 24.87 -29.44
CA ASP A 422 13.80 26.01 -30.24
C ASP A 422 14.93 27.00 -30.57
N THR A 423 15.51 26.84 -31.76
CA THR A 423 16.44 27.78 -32.41
C THR A 423 15.78 29.07 -32.91
N LEU A 424 14.90 29.71 -32.11
CA LEU A 424 14.33 31.03 -32.45
C LEU A 424 14.82 32.18 -31.55
N LEU A 425 15.74 31.93 -30.63
CA LEU A 425 16.31 32.98 -29.75
C LEU A 425 17.82 33.19 -29.87
N ILE A 426 18.53 32.39 -30.68
CA ILE A 426 19.98 32.58 -30.89
C ILE A 426 20.28 33.71 -31.91
N GLU A 427 19.29 34.18 -32.69
CA GLU A 427 19.50 35.25 -33.68
C GLU A 427 19.29 36.68 -33.14
N ASN A 428 18.75 36.89 -31.93
CA ASN A 428 18.53 38.24 -31.39
C ASN A 428 19.60 38.75 -30.41
N ASN A 429 20.70 38.01 -30.21
CA ASN A 429 21.86 38.45 -29.41
C ASN A 429 23.14 38.65 -30.25
N LYS A 430 22.98 38.84 -31.57
CA LYS A 430 24.00 39.41 -32.43
C LYS A 430 23.45 40.67 -33.06
N ASP A 431 23.44 41.75 -32.29
CA ASP A 431 23.64 43.14 -32.77
C ASP A 431 24.06 44.03 -31.60
#